data_AF-A0A0A1VBV5-F1
#
_entry.id   AF-A0A0A1VBV5-F1
#
_cell.length_a   1.000
_cell.length_b   1.000
_cell.length_c   1.000
_cell.angle_alpha   90.00
_cell.angle_beta   90.00
_cell.angle_gamma   90.00
#
_symmetry.space_group_name_H-M   'P 1'
#
loop_
_entity.id
_entity.type
_entity.pdbx_description
1 polymer ?
#
loop_
_entity_poly.entity_id
_entity_poly.type
_entity_poly.pdbx_seq_one_letter_code
_entity_poly.pdbx_strand_id
1 'polypeptide(L)'
;MKITNNLDAAGNQVKNLADATSPQDAVTKAQLDAAVQGYKWKDPARVATTANITLSGAQTIDGVAVVAGDRVLVKDQSAGAANGIYLAAAGAWTRAADFDAAAEVLGAAVFVSEGATQGNQVWLMTTDAPITIGTTVLTFAQVGGGASYTAGDGVTISSGVIAVDAGVVARKASATVGDGTATTITVTHNLNTQDVTVSVREAATNAGVLCDWVANGANTVQLTFATAPTTGQYRATITG
;
A
#
# COMPACT_ATOMS: atom_id res chain seq x y z
N MET A 1 -15.77 -33.50 42.73
CA MET A 1 -15.35 -34.81 42.18
C MET A 1 -13.87 -34.69 41.84
N LYS A 2 -13.01 -35.59 42.35
CA LYS A 2 -11.58 -35.57 42.02
C LYS A 2 -11.34 -36.59 40.91
N ILE A 3 -10.92 -36.12 39.74
CA ILE A 3 -10.45 -36.98 38.65
C ILE A 3 -8.93 -37.08 38.82
N THR A 4 -8.43 -38.29 39.03
CA THR A 4 -7.02 -38.51 39.38
C THR A 4 -6.13 -38.81 38.18
N ASN A 5 -6.74 -39.20 37.06
CA ASN A 5 -6.07 -39.52 35.80
C ASN A 5 -6.74 -38.72 34.66
N ASN A 6 -7.11 -39.37 33.57
CA ASN A 6 -7.70 -38.72 32.39
C ASN A 6 -9.23 -38.72 32.48
N LEU A 7 -9.85 -37.65 31.98
CA LEU A 7 -11.27 -37.58 31.65
C LEU A 7 -11.41 -37.71 30.13
N ASP A 8 -12.14 -38.72 29.68
CA ASP A 8 -12.54 -38.87 28.28
C ASP A 8 -14.03 -38.53 28.14
N ALA A 9 -14.35 -37.57 27.27
CA ALA A 9 -15.73 -37.14 27.02
C ALA A 9 -16.46 -38.00 25.97
N ALA A 10 -15.78 -38.97 25.34
CA ALA A 10 -16.34 -39.87 24.32
C ALA A 10 -17.11 -39.13 23.21
N GLY A 11 -16.58 -37.99 22.76
CA GLY A 11 -17.19 -37.15 21.71
C GLY A 11 -18.30 -36.21 22.19
N ASN A 12 -18.63 -36.17 23.48
CA ASN A 12 -19.66 -35.30 24.04
C ASN A 12 -19.11 -33.92 24.43
N GLN A 13 -19.99 -32.91 24.43
CA GLN A 13 -19.66 -31.56 24.88
C GLN A 13 -19.56 -31.48 26.41
N VAL A 14 -18.60 -30.72 26.92
CA VAL A 14 -18.52 -30.32 28.34
C VAL A 14 -19.11 -28.92 28.48
N LYS A 15 -20.25 -28.82 29.18
CA LYS A 15 -21.02 -27.57 29.33
C LYS A 15 -20.90 -27.00 30.75
N ASN A 16 -21.26 -25.73 30.91
CA ASN A 16 -21.25 -25.00 32.20
C ASN A 16 -19.89 -24.95 32.89
N LEU A 17 -18.81 -24.91 32.11
CA LEU A 17 -17.47 -24.66 32.63
C LEU A 17 -17.37 -23.19 33.05
N ALA A 18 -16.86 -22.94 34.27
CA ALA A 18 -16.57 -21.59 34.73
C ALA A 18 -15.30 -21.06 34.04
N ASP A 19 -15.16 -19.73 34.01
CA ASP A 19 -13.98 -19.10 33.42
C ASP A 19 -12.70 -19.47 34.19
N ALA A 20 -11.69 -19.92 33.44
CA ALA A 20 -10.36 -20.26 33.92
C ALA A 20 -9.66 -19.06 34.57
N THR A 21 -8.98 -19.30 35.70
CA THR A 21 -8.19 -18.29 36.43
C THR A 21 -6.76 -18.75 36.76
N SER A 22 -6.53 -20.07 36.80
CA SER A 22 -5.21 -20.67 37.01
C SER A 22 -4.62 -21.21 35.70
N PRO A 23 -3.29 -21.32 35.56
CA PRO A 23 -2.66 -21.76 34.30
C PRO A 23 -2.95 -23.21 33.89
N GLN A 24 -3.52 -24.02 34.78
CA GLN A 24 -3.89 -25.42 34.53
C GLN A 24 -5.40 -25.62 34.32
N ASP A 25 -6.19 -24.55 34.37
CA ASP A 25 -7.64 -24.63 34.19
C ASP A 25 -7.99 -24.92 32.72
N ALA A 26 -9.07 -25.66 32.50
CA ALA A 26 -9.67 -25.73 31.18
C ALA A 26 -10.33 -24.39 30.85
N VAL A 27 -10.11 -23.88 29.63
CA VAL A 27 -10.68 -22.61 29.18
C VAL A 27 -12.04 -22.82 28.52
N THR A 28 -12.96 -21.86 28.70
CA THR A 28 -14.22 -21.86 27.95
C THR A 28 -13.95 -21.44 26.50
N LYS A 29 -14.83 -21.84 25.56
CA LYS A 29 -14.76 -21.32 24.18
C LYS A 29 -14.82 -19.78 24.16
N ALA A 30 -15.60 -19.17 25.05
CA ALA A 30 -15.69 -17.72 25.18
C ALA A 30 -14.35 -17.08 25.59
N GLN A 31 -13.62 -17.67 26.54
CA GLN A 31 -12.30 -17.20 26.93
C GLN A 31 -11.26 -17.38 25.82
N LEU A 32 -11.31 -18.50 25.09
CA LEU A 32 -10.45 -18.71 23.92
C LEU A 32 -10.75 -17.68 22.83
N ASP A 33 -12.02 -17.46 22.51
CA ASP A 33 -12.46 -16.49 21.51
C ASP A 33 -12.07 -15.05 21.93
N ALA A 34 -12.08 -14.73 23.22
CA ALA A 34 -11.61 -13.44 23.74
C ALA A 34 -10.07 -13.33 23.76
N ALA A 35 -9.35 -14.43 23.97
CA ALA A 35 -7.89 -14.47 24.03
C ALA A 35 -7.21 -14.46 22.63
N VAL A 36 -7.91 -14.89 21.58
CA VAL A 36 -7.41 -14.93 20.19
C VAL A 36 -7.39 -13.54 19.52
N GLN A 37 -7.07 -12.52 20.31
CA GLN A 37 -7.02 -11.08 20.00
C GLN A 37 -8.42 -10.45 19.95
N GLY A 38 -8.56 -9.20 20.41
CA GLY A 38 -9.82 -8.45 20.52
C GLY A 38 -10.55 -8.17 19.19
N TYR A 39 -10.27 -8.96 18.17
CA TYR A 39 -10.88 -8.97 16.86
C TYR A 39 -11.76 -10.19 16.69
N LYS A 40 -12.99 -9.97 16.20
CA LYS A 40 -13.92 -11.04 15.84
C LYS A 40 -13.65 -11.48 14.41
N TRP A 41 -12.72 -12.42 14.25
CA TRP A 41 -12.38 -12.96 12.93
C TRP A 41 -13.60 -13.55 12.22
N LYS A 42 -13.72 -13.22 10.94
CA LYS A 42 -14.74 -13.68 10.01
C LYS A 42 -14.15 -14.67 9.02
N ASP A 43 -15.01 -15.46 8.41
CA ASP A 43 -14.56 -16.30 7.30
C ASP A 43 -13.98 -15.41 6.20
N PRO A 44 -12.86 -15.83 5.57
CA PRO A 44 -12.17 -15.01 4.58
C PRO A 44 -13.11 -14.50 3.49
N ALA A 45 -12.91 -13.25 3.08
CA ALA A 45 -13.46 -12.75 1.84
C ALA A 45 -12.55 -13.17 0.69
N ARG A 46 -13.14 -13.51 -0.44
CA ARG A 46 -12.39 -13.80 -1.66
C ARG A 46 -11.75 -12.53 -2.20
N VAL A 47 -12.52 -11.44 -2.28
CA VAL A 47 -12.05 -10.14 -2.76
C VAL A 47 -12.65 -9.00 -1.95
N ALA A 48 -12.06 -7.81 -2.02
CA ALA A 48 -12.61 -6.59 -1.45
C ALA A 48 -12.85 -5.52 -2.53
N THR A 49 -13.84 -4.68 -2.32
CA THR A 49 -14.12 -3.56 -3.23
C THR A 49 -12.95 -2.56 -3.29
N THR A 50 -12.88 -1.83 -4.39
CA THR A 50 -12.02 -0.64 -4.59
C THR A 50 -12.82 0.61 -4.96
N ALA A 51 -14.12 0.48 -5.15
CA ALA A 51 -15.06 1.52 -5.50
C ALA A 51 -16.49 1.09 -5.13
N ASN A 52 -17.45 2.02 -5.25
CA ASN A 52 -18.87 1.72 -5.05
C ASN A 52 -19.38 0.72 -6.10
N ILE A 53 -20.11 -0.31 -5.67
CA ILE A 53 -20.67 -1.34 -6.54
C ILE A 53 -22.20 -1.43 -6.41
N THR A 54 -22.81 -2.15 -7.35
CA THR A 54 -24.19 -2.63 -7.17
C THR A 54 -24.14 -3.94 -6.40
N LEU A 55 -24.93 -4.10 -5.34
CA LEU A 55 -24.97 -5.34 -4.55
C LEU A 55 -25.89 -6.38 -5.21
N SER A 56 -25.62 -6.73 -6.46
CA SER A 56 -26.39 -7.68 -7.25
C SER A 56 -25.59 -8.21 -8.44
N GLY A 57 -25.89 -9.43 -8.88
CA GLY A 57 -25.31 -10.03 -10.08
C GLY A 57 -23.84 -10.43 -9.94
N ALA A 58 -23.35 -11.19 -10.93
CA ALA A 58 -21.93 -11.50 -11.07
C ALA A 58 -21.16 -10.25 -11.55
N GLN A 59 -19.97 -10.02 -11.00
CA GLN A 59 -19.19 -8.80 -11.23
C GLN A 59 -17.70 -9.11 -11.28
N THR A 60 -16.89 -8.17 -11.77
CA THR A 60 -15.43 -8.21 -11.59
C THR A 60 -15.05 -7.12 -10.59
N ILE A 61 -14.41 -7.52 -9.50
CA ILE A 61 -14.02 -6.64 -8.40
C ILE A 61 -12.51 -6.83 -8.21
N ASP A 62 -11.75 -5.73 -8.21
CA ASP A 62 -10.30 -5.76 -8.04
C ASP A 62 -9.57 -6.78 -8.94
N GLY A 63 -10.03 -6.90 -10.19
CA GLY A 63 -9.50 -7.84 -11.19
C GLY A 63 -9.99 -9.29 -11.05
N VAL A 64 -10.84 -9.59 -10.07
CA VAL A 64 -11.35 -10.94 -9.78
C VAL A 64 -12.84 -11.05 -10.15
N ALA A 65 -13.20 -12.02 -10.98
CA ALA A 65 -14.60 -12.31 -11.29
C ALA A 65 -15.27 -13.03 -10.11
N VAL A 66 -16.34 -12.45 -9.56
CA VAL A 66 -17.13 -13.00 -8.45
C VAL A 66 -18.48 -13.51 -8.94
N VAL A 67 -18.85 -14.69 -8.45
CA VAL A 67 -20.09 -15.39 -8.82
C VAL A 67 -20.89 -15.77 -7.57
N ALA A 68 -22.06 -16.38 -7.77
CA ALA A 68 -22.93 -16.76 -6.66
C ALA A 68 -22.22 -17.66 -5.63
N GLY A 69 -22.26 -17.27 -4.36
CA GLY A 69 -21.61 -17.95 -3.24
C GLY A 69 -20.24 -17.38 -2.85
N ASP A 70 -19.62 -16.55 -3.69
CA ASP A 70 -18.36 -15.90 -3.33
C ASP A 70 -18.56 -14.86 -2.23
N ARG A 71 -17.64 -14.84 -1.25
CA ARG A 71 -17.63 -13.84 -0.18
C ARG A 71 -16.88 -12.60 -0.63
N VAL A 72 -17.50 -11.43 -0.50
CA VAL A 72 -16.92 -10.15 -0.89
C VAL A 72 -16.93 -9.20 0.30
N LEU A 73 -15.77 -8.62 0.64
CA LEU A 73 -15.71 -7.49 1.55
C LEU A 73 -16.10 -6.21 0.79
N VAL A 74 -17.28 -5.70 1.08
CA VAL A 74 -17.78 -4.44 0.54
C VAL A 74 -17.46 -3.33 1.53
N LYS A 75 -16.47 -2.51 1.22
CA LYS A 75 -15.99 -1.43 2.11
C LYS A 75 -16.05 -0.03 1.50
N ASP A 76 -16.38 0.10 0.21
CA ASP A 76 -16.33 1.38 -0.53
C ASP A 76 -17.70 1.83 -1.08
N GLN A 77 -18.81 1.47 -0.43
CA GLN A 77 -20.12 2.01 -0.82
C GLN A 77 -20.20 3.51 -0.51
N SER A 78 -20.84 4.28 -1.39
CA SER A 78 -21.13 5.70 -1.15
C SER A 78 -22.02 5.90 0.07
N ALA A 79 -22.99 5.01 0.26
CA ALA A 79 -23.75 4.89 1.51
C ALA A 79 -23.05 3.88 2.42
N GLY A 80 -22.15 4.33 3.29
CA GLY A 80 -21.32 3.45 4.10
C GLY A 80 -22.09 2.52 5.07
N ALA A 81 -23.38 2.74 5.30
CA ALA A 81 -24.25 1.80 6.01
C ALA A 81 -24.52 0.50 5.23
N ALA A 82 -24.24 0.49 3.92
CA ALA A 82 -24.29 -0.69 3.07
C ALA A 82 -22.96 -1.46 3.03
N ASN A 83 -21.89 -0.96 3.64
CA ASN A 83 -20.65 -1.73 3.78
C ASN A 83 -20.89 -2.99 4.63
N GLY A 84 -20.01 -3.97 4.47
CA GLY A 84 -20.05 -5.25 5.18
C GLY A 84 -19.48 -6.40 4.35
N ILE A 85 -19.61 -7.63 4.85
CA ILE A 85 -19.23 -8.83 4.11
C ILE A 85 -20.50 -9.41 3.48
N TYR A 86 -20.45 -9.66 2.17
CA TYR A 86 -21.60 -10.12 1.39
C TYR A 86 -21.31 -11.46 0.70
N LEU A 87 -22.37 -12.23 0.49
CA LEU A 87 -22.39 -13.36 -0.43
C LEU A 87 -22.89 -12.86 -1.79
N ALA A 88 -22.04 -12.97 -2.80
CA ALA A 88 -22.42 -12.67 -4.16
C ALA A 88 -23.53 -13.61 -4.64
N ALA A 89 -24.40 -13.11 -5.50
CA ALA A 89 -25.56 -13.82 -6.04
C ALA A 89 -25.91 -13.30 -7.44
N ALA A 90 -26.72 -14.06 -8.19
CA ALA A 90 -27.25 -13.60 -9.48
C ALA A 90 -28.28 -12.46 -9.32
N GLY A 91 -29.04 -12.48 -8.22
CA GLY A 91 -29.90 -11.38 -7.79
C GLY A 91 -29.22 -10.52 -6.74
N ALA A 92 -30.02 -9.87 -5.88
CA ALA A 92 -29.51 -9.07 -4.78
C ALA A 92 -28.59 -9.90 -3.86
N TRP A 93 -27.44 -9.34 -3.51
CA TRP A 93 -26.51 -9.93 -2.58
C TRP A 93 -27.04 -9.78 -1.15
N THR A 94 -26.74 -10.77 -0.31
CA THR A 94 -27.08 -10.73 1.11
C THR A 94 -25.82 -10.55 1.93
N ARG A 95 -25.93 -9.95 3.12
CA ARG A 95 -24.83 -10.00 4.08
C ARG A 95 -24.53 -11.45 4.43
N ALA A 96 -23.26 -11.73 4.71
CA ALA A 96 -22.84 -13.02 5.20
C ALA A 96 -23.41 -13.27 6.60
N ALA A 97 -23.71 -14.53 6.90
CA ALA A 97 -24.34 -14.94 8.15
C ALA A 97 -23.48 -14.71 9.40
N ASP A 98 -22.17 -14.51 9.24
CA ASP A 98 -21.25 -14.14 10.32
C ASP A 98 -21.05 -12.61 10.43
N PHE A 99 -21.79 -11.81 9.66
CA PHE A 99 -21.72 -10.35 9.60
C PHE A 99 -23.13 -9.73 9.42
N ASP A 100 -24.18 -10.31 9.97
CA ASP A 100 -25.55 -9.81 9.79
C ASP A 100 -26.18 -9.23 11.07
N ALA A 101 -25.54 -9.42 12.23
CA ALA A 101 -25.96 -8.85 13.50
C ALA A 101 -24.97 -7.81 14.06
N ALA A 102 -25.48 -6.79 14.75
CA ALA A 102 -24.66 -5.72 15.34
C ALA A 102 -23.56 -6.24 16.28
N ALA A 103 -23.86 -7.28 17.06
CA ALA A 103 -22.90 -7.93 17.95
C ALA A 103 -21.76 -8.63 17.20
N GLU A 104 -22.00 -9.06 15.96
CA GLU A 104 -21.00 -9.74 15.13
C GLU A 104 -20.11 -8.73 14.40
N VAL A 105 -20.67 -7.59 14.02
CA VAL A 105 -19.99 -6.53 13.28
C VAL A 105 -18.98 -5.80 14.15
N LEU A 106 -19.31 -5.52 15.42
CA LEU A 106 -18.42 -4.81 16.34
C LEU A 106 -17.08 -5.55 16.54
N GLY A 107 -15.99 -4.92 16.12
CA GLY A 107 -14.63 -5.47 16.18
C GLY A 107 -14.35 -6.58 15.15
N ALA A 108 -15.17 -6.71 14.11
CA ALA A 108 -14.98 -7.74 13.08
C ALA A 108 -13.68 -7.54 12.29
N ALA A 109 -12.94 -8.63 12.08
CA ALA A 109 -11.75 -8.65 11.22
C ALA A 109 -11.90 -9.70 10.11
N VAL A 110 -11.42 -9.41 8.91
CA VAL A 110 -11.53 -10.31 7.76
C VAL A 110 -10.26 -10.28 6.92
N PHE A 111 -9.81 -11.46 6.51
CA PHE A 111 -8.73 -11.62 5.54
C PHE A 111 -9.30 -11.62 4.12
N VAL A 112 -8.63 -10.94 3.19
CA VAL A 112 -8.97 -10.88 1.77
C VAL A 112 -7.97 -11.72 0.99
N SER A 113 -8.45 -12.76 0.31
CA SER A 113 -7.58 -13.81 -0.26
C SER A 113 -7.02 -13.47 -1.64
N GLU A 114 -7.78 -12.74 -2.45
CA GLU A 114 -7.46 -12.41 -3.85
C GLU A 114 -7.74 -10.93 -4.14
N GLY A 115 -7.22 -10.45 -5.27
CA GLY A 115 -7.38 -9.08 -5.72
C GLY A 115 -6.04 -8.46 -6.13
N ALA A 116 -6.05 -7.59 -7.14
CA ALA A 116 -4.85 -6.90 -7.61
C ALA A 116 -4.31 -5.90 -6.58
N THR A 117 -5.18 -5.14 -5.90
CA THR A 117 -4.78 -4.14 -4.91
C THR A 117 -5.17 -4.48 -3.49
N GLN A 118 -6.20 -5.30 -3.27
CA GLN A 118 -6.75 -5.63 -1.95
C GLN A 118 -6.44 -7.05 -1.48
N GLY A 119 -5.85 -7.88 -2.34
CA GLY A 119 -5.49 -9.26 -2.01
C GLY A 119 -4.40 -9.37 -0.94
N ASN A 120 -4.45 -10.44 -0.16
CA ASN A 120 -3.52 -10.76 0.94
C ASN A 120 -3.48 -9.72 2.06
N GLN A 121 -4.60 -9.04 2.33
CA GLN A 121 -4.71 -8.02 3.36
C GLN A 121 -5.74 -8.38 4.42
N VAL A 122 -5.56 -7.83 5.62
CA VAL A 122 -6.52 -7.91 6.71
C VAL A 122 -7.23 -6.57 6.86
N TRP A 123 -8.54 -6.60 7.05
CA TRP A 123 -9.37 -5.42 7.29
C TRP A 123 -10.12 -5.55 8.60
N LEU A 124 -10.15 -4.47 9.37
CA LEU A 124 -10.84 -4.34 10.65
C LEU A 124 -11.99 -3.36 10.53
N MET A 125 -13.17 -3.73 11.05
CA MET A 125 -14.30 -2.85 11.23
C MET A 125 -14.05 -1.96 12.47
N THR A 126 -13.94 -0.65 12.27
CA THR A 126 -13.52 0.32 13.30
C THR A 126 -14.63 1.26 13.77
N THR A 127 -15.86 1.10 13.31
CA THR A 127 -16.99 1.90 13.79
C THR A 127 -17.30 1.56 15.25
N ASP A 128 -17.40 2.58 16.10
CA ASP A 128 -17.74 2.42 17.51
C ASP A 128 -19.21 2.05 17.72
N ALA A 129 -19.49 1.34 18.82
CA ALA A 129 -20.86 1.07 19.26
C ALA A 129 -21.57 2.34 19.75
N PRO A 130 -22.91 2.46 19.61
CA PRO A 130 -23.85 1.43 19.14
C PRO A 130 -23.96 1.35 17.60
N ILE A 131 -24.11 0.12 17.10
CA ILE A 131 -24.26 -0.17 15.66
C ILE A 131 -25.67 -0.70 15.37
N THR A 132 -26.33 -0.11 14.38
CA THR A 132 -27.58 -0.60 13.79
C THR A 132 -27.33 -0.95 12.33
N ILE A 133 -27.49 -2.23 11.97
CA ILE A 133 -27.24 -2.73 10.60
C ILE A 133 -28.18 -2.05 9.60
N GLY A 134 -27.61 -1.60 8.48
CA GLY A 134 -28.35 -0.88 7.43
C GLY A 134 -28.53 0.61 7.70
N THR A 135 -28.16 1.11 8.89
CA THR A 135 -28.31 2.53 9.26
C THR A 135 -26.97 3.16 9.65
N THR A 136 -26.21 2.52 10.54
CA THR A 136 -24.91 3.03 10.98
C THR A 136 -23.88 2.83 9.88
N VAL A 137 -23.08 3.85 9.59
CA VAL A 137 -21.96 3.78 8.66
C VAL A 137 -20.90 2.80 9.18
N LEU A 138 -20.54 1.80 8.39
CA LEU A 138 -19.52 0.82 8.73
C LEU A 138 -18.21 1.15 8.01
N THR A 139 -17.19 1.51 8.78
CA THR A 139 -15.87 1.89 8.29
C THR A 139 -14.89 0.73 8.51
N PHE A 140 -14.09 0.44 7.49
CA PHE A 140 -13.04 -0.57 7.56
C PHE A 140 -11.67 0.07 7.38
N ALA A 141 -10.73 -0.35 8.23
CA ALA A 141 -9.32 0.05 8.15
C ALA A 141 -8.45 -1.19 7.92
N GLN A 142 -7.42 -1.07 7.08
CA GLN A 142 -6.46 -2.15 6.89
C GLN A 142 -5.62 -2.35 8.17
N VAL A 143 -5.39 -3.61 8.53
CA VAL A 143 -4.50 -4.00 9.62
C VAL A 143 -3.18 -4.49 9.03
N GLY A 144 -2.05 -3.98 9.53
CA GLY A 144 -0.71 -4.43 9.14
C GLY A 144 -0.23 -3.97 7.77
N GLY A 145 -1.04 -3.24 6.99
CA GLY A 145 -0.55 -2.49 5.83
C GLY A 145 0.17 -1.24 6.30
N GLY A 146 1.42 -1.03 5.87
CA GLY A 146 2.04 0.29 5.97
C GLY A 146 1.12 1.32 5.33
N ALA A 147 1.03 2.52 5.90
CA ALA A 147 0.15 3.58 5.39
C ALA A 147 0.31 3.72 3.87
N SER A 148 -0.81 3.68 3.14
CA SER A 148 -0.80 4.02 1.71
C SER A 148 -0.45 5.50 1.58
N TYR A 149 0.74 5.79 1.07
CA TYR A 149 1.18 7.14 0.81
C TYR A 149 0.57 7.60 -0.52
N THR A 150 -0.04 8.79 -0.53
CA THR A 150 -0.43 9.46 -1.77
C THR A 150 0.77 10.26 -2.28
N ALA A 151 1.11 10.08 -3.55
CA ALA A 151 2.14 10.88 -4.19
C ALA A 151 1.69 12.33 -4.32
N GLY A 152 2.46 13.27 -3.78
CA GLY A 152 2.32 14.70 -4.09
C GLY A 152 3.13 15.07 -5.34
N ASP A 153 3.08 16.35 -5.73
CA ASP A 153 3.84 16.86 -6.85
C ASP A 153 5.34 16.56 -6.69
N GLY A 154 5.94 15.99 -7.73
CA GLY A 154 7.37 15.66 -7.76
C GLY A 154 7.75 14.32 -7.13
N VAL A 155 6.78 13.54 -6.65
CA VAL A 155 6.99 12.18 -6.13
C VAL A 155 6.22 11.19 -7.00
N THR A 156 6.81 10.03 -7.26
CA THR A 156 6.08 8.86 -7.80
C THR A 156 6.10 7.74 -6.77
N ILE A 157 4.97 7.05 -6.65
CA ILE A 157 4.83 5.86 -5.79
C ILE A 157 4.36 4.73 -6.68
N SER A 158 5.21 3.71 -6.85
CA SER A 158 4.90 2.53 -7.65
C SER A 158 5.39 1.28 -6.94
N SER A 159 4.50 0.31 -6.76
CA SER A 159 4.82 -0.99 -6.13
C SER A 159 5.52 -0.87 -4.77
N GLY A 160 5.17 0.14 -3.98
CA GLY A 160 5.77 0.40 -2.66
C GLY A 160 7.13 1.11 -2.69
N VAL A 161 7.63 1.51 -3.86
CA VAL A 161 8.82 2.35 -4.01
C VAL A 161 8.39 3.81 -4.07
N ILE A 162 8.96 4.63 -3.19
CA ILE A 162 8.85 6.09 -3.25
C ILE A 162 10.07 6.62 -4.01
N ALA A 163 9.82 7.31 -5.12
CA ALA A 163 10.86 7.85 -5.99
C ALA A 163 10.57 9.32 -6.36
N VAL A 164 11.59 10.00 -6.86
CA VAL A 164 11.45 11.34 -7.44
C VAL A 164 10.81 11.22 -8.82
N ASP A 165 9.80 12.05 -9.10
CA ASP A 165 9.27 12.21 -10.45
C ASP A 165 10.23 13.04 -11.30
N ALA A 166 10.99 12.38 -12.17
CA ALA A 166 11.95 13.03 -13.06
C ALA A 166 11.30 13.85 -14.20
N GLY A 167 9.99 13.73 -14.42
CA GLY A 167 9.25 14.58 -15.36
C GLY A 167 8.84 15.93 -14.76
N VAL A 168 8.84 16.03 -13.42
CA VAL A 168 8.42 17.23 -12.69
C VAL A 168 9.58 17.89 -11.96
N VAL A 169 10.47 17.10 -11.36
CA VAL A 169 11.59 17.59 -10.55
C VAL A 169 12.87 17.59 -11.37
N ALA A 170 13.46 18.78 -11.53
CA ALA A 170 14.79 18.91 -12.12
C ALA A 170 15.86 18.26 -11.22
N ARG A 171 16.69 17.43 -11.81
CA ARG A 171 17.80 16.72 -11.15
C ARG A 171 19.12 17.33 -11.62
N LYS A 172 20.22 16.97 -10.97
CA LYS A 172 21.55 17.45 -11.37
C LYS A 172 22.54 16.31 -11.60
N ALA A 173 23.44 16.51 -12.56
CA ALA A 173 24.64 15.71 -12.75
C ALA A 173 25.86 16.63 -12.81
N SER A 174 26.98 16.21 -12.25
CA SER A 174 28.20 17.03 -12.25
C SER A 174 29.43 16.20 -12.64
N ALA A 175 30.26 16.74 -13.52
CA ALA A 175 31.48 16.09 -14.00
C ALA A 175 32.70 17.00 -13.90
N THR A 176 33.86 16.39 -13.68
CA THR A 176 35.16 17.06 -13.82
C THR A 176 35.49 17.18 -15.31
N VAL A 177 35.98 18.34 -15.72
CA VAL A 177 36.20 18.71 -17.13
C VAL A 177 37.63 19.21 -17.32
N GLY A 178 38.24 18.77 -18.42
CA GLY A 178 39.61 19.09 -18.81
C GLY A 178 40.46 17.83 -18.90
N ASP A 179 41.09 17.65 -20.06
CA ASP A 179 42.00 16.54 -20.38
C ASP A 179 43.39 17.04 -20.81
N GLY A 180 43.61 18.35 -20.81
CA GLY A 180 44.84 19.01 -21.24
C GLY A 180 45.02 19.12 -22.76
N THR A 181 44.05 18.68 -23.56
CA THR A 181 44.22 18.56 -25.03
C THR A 181 43.02 19.07 -25.83
N ALA A 182 41.79 18.68 -25.49
CA ALA A 182 40.61 19.02 -26.25
C ALA A 182 40.05 20.39 -25.84
N THR A 183 39.73 21.22 -26.83
CA THR A 183 38.96 22.45 -26.62
C THR A 183 37.47 22.18 -26.53
N THR A 184 37.02 21.02 -27.01
CA THR A 184 35.61 20.63 -27.01
C THR A 184 35.44 19.29 -26.30
N ILE A 185 34.67 19.28 -25.21
CA ILE A 185 34.56 18.14 -24.30
C ILE A 185 33.08 17.81 -24.09
N THR A 186 32.70 16.55 -24.30
CA THR A 186 31.35 16.06 -24.02
C THR A 186 31.22 15.61 -22.56
N VAL A 187 30.20 16.11 -21.88
CA VAL A 187 29.80 15.70 -20.53
C VAL A 187 28.50 14.90 -20.61
N THR A 188 28.55 13.65 -20.16
CA THR A 188 27.37 12.78 -20.02
C THR A 188 26.68 13.03 -18.67
N HIS A 189 25.40 13.37 -18.69
CA HIS A 189 24.59 13.68 -17.50
C HIS A 189 23.47 12.67 -17.20
N ASN A 190 23.05 11.85 -18.17
CA ASN A 190 22.00 10.82 -17.99
C ASN A 190 20.66 11.35 -17.43
N LEU A 191 20.31 12.61 -17.69
CA LEU A 191 19.05 13.21 -17.19
C LEU A 191 17.85 12.88 -18.09
N ASN A 192 18.09 12.32 -19.28
CA ASN A 192 17.09 11.99 -20.29
C ASN A 192 16.25 13.20 -20.74
N THR A 193 16.87 14.37 -20.80
CA THR A 193 16.27 15.61 -21.29
C THR A 193 17.33 16.50 -21.94
N GLN A 194 16.92 17.31 -22.93
CA GLN A 194 17.76 18.39 -23.49
C GLN A 194 17.40 19.76 -22.89
N ASP A 195 16.32 19.84 -22.11
CA ASP A 195 15.91 21.04 -21.38
C ASP A 195 16.77 21.18 -20.13
N VAL A 196 18.01 21.63 -20.34
CA VAL A 196 19.04 21.68 -19.30
C VAL A 196 19.58 23.09 -19.10
N THR A 197 20.08 23.32 -17.89
CA THR A 197 20.92 24.47 -17.57
C THR A 197 22.32 23.98 -17.22
N VAL A 198 23.34 24.69 -17.72
CA VAL A 198 24.75 24.31 -17.54
C VAL A 198 25.46 25.39 -16.75
N SER A 199 26.18 24.98 -15.71
CA SER A 199 27.08 25.84 -14.95
C SER A 199 28.48 25.23 -14.95
N VAL A 200 29.48 26.02 -15.30
CA VAL A 200 30.88 25.63 -15.23
C VAL A 200 31.60 26.53 -14.24
N ARG A 201 32.48 25.94 -13.44
CA ARG A 201 33.35 26.67 -12.51
C ARG A 201 34.76 26.11 -12.51
N GLU A 202 35.71 26.96 -12.15
CA GLU A 202 37.06 26.52 -11.77
C GLU A 202 36.97 25.54 -10.59
N ALA A 203 37.66 24.40 -10.71
CA ALA A 203 37.65 23.38 -9.68
C ALA A 203 38.38 23.87 -8.42
N ALA A 204 39.50 24.59 -8.61
CA ALA A 204 40.35 25.07 -7.53
C ALA A 204 39.77 26.28 -6.79
N THR A 205 39.17 27.24 -7.51
CA THR A 205 38.74 28.53 -6.93
C THR A 205 37.23 28.69 -6.80
N ASN A 206 36.44 27.80 -7.40
CA ASN A 206 34.98 27.90 -7.52
C ASN A 206 34.49 29.13 -8.30
N ALA A 207 35.36 29.87 -8.99
CA ALA A 207 34.97 30.99 -9.84
C ALA A 207 34.11 30.49 -11.01
N GLY A 208 33.01 31.20 -11.31
CA GLY A 208 32.17 30.90 -12.47
C GLY A 208 32.92 31.13 -13.77
N VAL A 209 32.77 30.19 -14.70
CA VAL A 209 33.44 30.21 -16.01
C VAL A 209 32.38 30.16 -17.08
N LEU A 210 32.47 31.07 -18.04
CA LEU A 210 31.64 31.04 -19.23
C LEU A 210 32.36 30.22 -20.30
N CYS A 211 31.64 29.27 -20.88
CA CYS A 211 32.04 28.54 -22.06
C CYS A 211 30.81 28.40 -22.96
N ASP A 212 31.04 28.19 -24.25
CA ASP A 212 29.95 27.83 -25.15
C ASP A 212 29.52 26.40 -24.83
N TRP A 213 28.22 26.15 -24.86
CA TRP A 213 27.69 24.80 -24.66
C TRP A 213 26.51 24.50 -25.57
N VAL A 214 26.35 23.22 -25.90
CA VAL A 214 25.24 22.69 -26.68
C VAL A 214 24.72 21.43 -26.00
N ALA A 215 23.41 21.37 -25.72
CA ALA A 215 22.74 20.09 -25.40
C ALA A 215 22.71 19.25 -26.68
N ASN A 216 23.70 18.38 -26.86
CA ASN A 216 23.90 17.61 -28.08
C ASN A 216 23.24 16.22 -28.04
N GLY A 217 22.51 15.93 -26.96
CA GLY A 217 21.66 14.76 -26.81
C GLY A 217 20.93 14.78 -25.46
N ALA A 218 19.90 13.94 -25.30
CA ALA A 218 19.12 13.90 -24.06
C ALA A 218 19.92 13.49 -22.80
N ASN A 219 21.14 12.97 -22.98
CA ASN A 219 22.01 12.55 -21.89
C ASN A 219 23.38 13.20 -21.95
N THR A 220 23.60 14.17 -22.85
CA THR A 220 24.92 14.77 -23.07
C THR A 220 24.85 16.27 -23.36
N VAL A 221 25.86 16.99 -22.88
CA VAL A 221 26.15 18.37 -23.23
C VAL A 221 27.58 18.44 -23.76
N GLN A 222 27.82 19.21 -24.81
CA GLN A 222 29.14 19.50 -25.33
C GLN A 222 29.58 20.90 -24.88
N LEU A 223 30.74 21.01 -24.24
CA LEU A 223 31.34 22.27 -23.78
C LEU A 223 32.50 22.64 -24.70
N THR A 224 32.58 23.91 -25.11
CA THR A 224 33.68 24.42 -25.94
C THR A 224 34.39 25.58 -25.25
N PHE A 225 35.70 25.46 -25.12
CA PHE A 225 36.59 26.41 -24.48
C PHE A 225 37.53 27.04 -25.52
N ALA A 226 37.92 28.30 -25.32
CA ALA A 226 38.88 28.97 -26.18
C ALA A 226 40.28 28.35 -26.12
N THR A 227 40.65 27.79 -24.96
CA THR A 227 41.90 27.06 -24.71
C THR A 227 41.57 25.73 -24.08
N ALA A 228 42.28 24.67 -24.47
CA ALA A 228 42.10 23.34 -23.89
C ALA A 228 42.30 23.39 -22.37
N PRO A 229 41.28 23.04 -21.56
CA PRO A 229 41.41 23.05 -20.11
C PRO A 229 42.42 22.00 -19.67
N THR A 230 43.26 22.35 -18.70
CA THR A 230 44.19 21.39 -18.08
C THR A 230 43.41 20.26 -17.39
N THR A 231 44.06 19.13 -17.11
CA THR A 231 43.41 17.95 -16.56
C THR A 231 42.60 18.28 -15.29
N GLY A 232 41.29 18.15 -15.37
CA GLY A 232 40.36 18.43 -14.29
C GLY A 232 40.28 19.88 -13.81
N GLN A 233 40.65 20.84 -14.65
CA GLN A 233 40.59 22.27 -14.34
C GLN A 233 39.19 22.73 -13.93
N TYR A 234 38.15 22.21 -14.58
CA TYR A 234 36.78 22.68 -14.40
C TYR A 234 35.87 21.65 -13.76
N ARG A 235 34.79 22.13 -13.13
CA ARG A 235 33.63 21.34 -12.73
C ARG A 235 32.40 21.85 -13.46
N ALA A 236 31.78 20.99 -14.27
CA ALA A 236 30.50 21.25 -14.90
C ALA A 236 29.37 20.66 -14.05
N THR A 237 28.26 21.38 -13.93
CA THR A 237 27.00 20.90 -13.36
C THR A 237 25.89 21.17 -14.35
N ILE A 238 25.17 20.11 -14.72
CA ILE A 238 24.03 20.12 -15.61
C ILE A 238 22.80 19.86 -14.76
N THR A 239 21.80 20.73 -14.86
CA THR A 239 20.51 20.58 -14.16
C THR A 239 19.39 20.48 -15.18
N GLY A 240 18.53 19.47 -15.04
CA GLY A 240 17.40 19.18 -15.93
C GLY A 240 16.59 17.98 -15.46
#